data_AF-A0A0V0W873-F1
#
_entry.id   AF-A0A0V0W873-F1
#
_cell.length_a   1.000
_cell.length_b   1.000
_cell.length_c   1.000
_cell.angle_alpha   90.00
_cell.angle_beta   90.00
_cell.angle_gamma   90.00
#
_symmetry.space_group_name_H-M   'P 1'
#
loop_
_entity.id
_entity.type
_entity.pdbx_description
1 polymer ?
#
loop_
_entity_poly.entity_id
_entity_poly.type
_entity_poly.pdbx_seq_one_letter_code
_entity_poly.pdbx_strand_id
1 'polypeptide(L)'
;MSEKLEVCGLVERGESLRKITESFGVGLSTVSDICCSRRQLTNFVLHMDTSNSRSSRKLIKKASNSALDLAIYMWSLYTCALDQPISGPILQEKALAVSIKLASSDWL
;
A
#
# COMPACT_ATOMS: atom_id res chain seq x y z
N MET A 1 -5.03 -8.73 -0.79
CA MET A 1 -4.58 -8.25 -2.12
C MET A 1 -4.55 -9.34 -3.19
N SER A 2 -3.94 -10.50 -2.91
CA SER A 2 -3.84 -11.65 -3.83
C SER A 2 -5.18 -12.08 -4.42
N GLU A 3 -6.23 -12.17 -3.60
CA GLU A 3 -7.59 -12.57 -4.01
C GLU A 3 -8.16 -11.66 -5.11
N LYS A 4 -7.93 -10.34 -5.03
CA LYS A 4 -8.41 -9.38 -6.06
C LYS A 4 -7.71 -9.61 -7.40
N LEU A 5 -6.42 -9.96 -7.39
CA LEU A 5 -5.68 -10.29 -8.61
C LEU A 5 -6.11 -11.65 -9.19
N GLU A 6 -6.51 -12.58 -8.34
CA GLU A 6 -7.07 -13.88 -8.74
C GLU A 6 -8.43 -13.71 -9.43
N VAL A 7 -9.33 -12.88 -8.87
CA VAL A 7 -10.60 -12.51 -9.49
C VAL A 7 -10.38 -11.98 -10.90
N CYS A 8 -9.48 -11.00 -11.05
CA CYS A 8 -9.14 -10.47 -12.38
C CYS A 8 -8.60 -11.56 -13.33
N GLY A 9 -7.73 -12.45 -12.84
CA GLY A 9 -7.20 -13.53 -13.66
C GLY A 9 -8.26 -14.53 -14.11
N LEU A 10 -9.28 -14.80 -13.28
CA LEU A 10 -10.42 -15.65 -13.65
C LEU A 10 -11.27 -14.99 -14.74
N VAL A 11 -11.55 -13.69 -14.60
CA VAL A 11 -12.28 -12.91 -15.63
C VAL A 11 -11.53 -12.91 -16.96
N GLU A 12 -10.20 -12.68 -16.95
CA GLU A 12 -9.36 -12.70 -18.16
C GLU A 12 -9.31 -14.08 -18.84
N ARG A 13 -9.43 -15.17 -18.07
CA ARG A 13 -9.56 -16.54 -18.60
C ARG A 13 -10.94 -16.88 -19.15
N GLY A 14 -11.90 -15.96 -19.06
CA GLY A 14 -13.27 -16.16 -19.52
C GLY A 14 -14.14 -16.99 -18.59
N GLU A 15 -13.80 -17.11 -17.31
CA GLU A 15 -14.64 -17.79 -16.33
C GLU A 15 -15.98 -17.05 -16.15
N SER A 16 -17.03 -17.81 -15.86
CA SER A 16 -18.37 -17.27 -15.67
C SER A 16 -18.40 -16.28 -14.51
N LEU A 17 -18.87 -15.05 -14.76
CA LEU A 17 -19.03 -14.03 -13.72
C LEU A 17 -19.89 -14.52 -12.56
N ARG A 18 -20.92 -15.33 -12.83
CA ARG A 18 -21.76 -15.94 -11.79
C ARG A 18 -20.95 -16.85 -10.87
N LYS A 19 -20.11 -17.72 -11.44
CA LYS A 19 -19.23 -18.62 -10.68
C LYS A 19 -18.20 -17.83 -9.86
N ILE A 20 -17.68 -16.73 -10.39
CA ILE A 20 -16.77 -15.83 -9.68
C ILE A 20 -17.49 -15.15 -8.50
N THR A 21 -18.69 -14.59 -8.72
CA THR A 21 -19.45 -13.96 -7.65
C THR A 21 -19.85 -14.93 -6.54
N GLU A 22 -20.21 -16.17 -6.89
CA GLU A 22 -20.56 -17.22 -5.94
C GLU A 22 -19.33 -17.70 -5.15
N SER A 23 -18.20 -17.93 -5.81
CA SER A 23 -16.97 -18.43 -5.16
C SER A 23 -16.31 -17.41 -4.22
N PHE A 24 -16.36 -16.12 -4.56
CA PHE A 24 -15.77 -15.05 -3.74
C PHE A 24 -16.79 -14.35 -2.84
N GLY A 25 -18.09 -14.64 -2.97
CA GLY A 25 -19.15 -14.01 -2.20
C GLY A 25 -19.28 -12.50 -2.45
N VAL A 26 -19.00 -12.04 -3.68
CA VAL A 26 -18.98 -10.62 -4.06
C VAL A 26 -20.00 -10.35 -5.16
N GLY A 27 -20.51 -9.11 -5.24
CA GLY A 27 -21.44 -8.70 -6.30
C GLY A 27 -20.73 -8.45 -7.64
N LEU A 28 -21.50 -8.46 -8.74
CA LEU A 28 -20.98 -8.16 -10.08
C LEU A 28 -20.32 -6.77 -10.17
N SER A 29 -20.88 -5.77 -9.48
CA SER A 29 -20.29 -4.43 -9.40
C SER A 29 -18.91 -4.47 -8.75
N THR A 30 -18.75 -5.22 -7.66
CA THR A 30 -17.45 -5.40 -6.98
C THR A 30 -16.43 -6.10 -7.88
N VAL A 31 -16.84 -7.10 -8.66
CA VAL A 31 -15.97 -7.75 -9.65
C VAL A 31 -15.51 -6.74 -10.71
N SER A 32 -16.43 -5.91 -11.21
CA SER A 32 -16.11 -4.83 -12.15
C SER A 32 -15.11 -3.84 -11.56
N ASP A 33 -15.33 -3.36 -10.33
CA ASP A 33 -14.44 -2.42 -9.64
C ASP A 33 -13.02 -2.99 -9.44
N ILE A 34 -12.94 -4.28 -9.10
CA ILE A 34 -11.68 -5.01 -8.96
C ILE A 34 -10.93 -5.04 -10.30
N CYS A 35 -11.62 -5.34 -11.40
CA CYS A 35 -11.04 -5.36 -12.74
C CYS A 35 -10.62 -3.95 -13.22
N CYS A 36 -11.44 -2.92 -12.98
CA CYS A 36 -11.09 -1.53 -13.29
C CYS A 36 -9.84 -1.05 -12.55
N SER A 37 -9.61 -1.58 -11.34
CA SER A 37 -8.43 -1.25 -10.53
C SER A 37 -7.22 -2.18 -10.77
N ARG A 38 -7.28 -3.12 -11.73
CA ARG A 38 -6.22 -4.10 -12.07
C ARG A 38 -4.82 -3.51 -12.11
N ARG A 39 -4.62 -2.45 -12.91
CA ARG A 39 -3.31 -1.83 -13.09
C ARG A 39 -2.73 -1.32 -11.77
N GLN A 40 -3.55 -0.74 -10.91
CA GLN A 40 -3.13 -0.28 -9.59
C GLN A 40 -2.80 -1.45 -8.68
N LEU A 41 -3.59 -2.53 -8.75
CA LEU A 41 -3.35 -3.75 -7.98
C LEU A 41 -2.01 -4.38 -8.34
N THR A 42 -1.73 -4.55 -9.65
CA THR A 42 -0.48 -5.14 -10.14
C THR A 42 0.72 -4.25 -9.81
N ASN A 43 0.61 -2.94 -10.04
CA ASN A 43 1.69 -2.00 -9.74
C ASN A 43 2.04 -2.01 -8.24
N PHE A 44 1.02 -2.08 -7.38
CA PHE A 44 1.22 -2.20 -5.94
C PHE A 44 1.96 -3.49 -5.55
N VAL A 45 1.60 -4.64 -6.16
CA VAL A 45 2.28 -5.91 -5.88
C VAL A 45 3.73 -5.91 -6.39
N LEU A 46 4.01 -5.30 -7.54
CA LEU A 46 5.37 -5.17 -8.08
C LEU A 46 6.27 -4.30 -7.21
N HIS A 47 5.72 -3.26 -6.58
CA HIS A 47 6.46 -2.34 -5.70
C HIS A 47 6.46 -2.73 -4.22
N MET A 48 5.81 -3.82 -3.84
CA MET A 48 5.93 -4.34 -2.47
C MET A 48 7.21 -5.17 -2.38
N ASP A 49 8.19 -4.66 -1.66
CA ASP A 49 9.42 -5.39 -1.34
C ASP A 49 9.09 -6.74 -0.70
N THR A 50 9.94 -7.71 -1.02
CA THR A 50 9.97 -9.14 -0.67
C THR A 50 10.03 -9.44 0.83
N SER A 51 9.38 -8.64 1.68
CA SER A 51 9.03 -9.08 3.02
C SER A 51 7.85 -10.05 2.89
N ASN A 52 8.00 -11.22 3.48
CA ASN A 52 7.13 -12.39 3.40
C ASN A 52 5.68 -12.18 3.91
N SER A 53 5.25 -10.92 4.04
CA SER A 53 3.86 -10.54 4.26
C SER A 53 3.07 -10.82 3.00
N ARG A 54 2.47 -12.00 2.92
CA ARG A 54 1.27 -12.20 2.09
C ARG A 54 0.22 -11.21 2.58
N SER A 55 0.27 -10.00 2.00
CA SER A 55 -0.29 -8.82 2.61
C SER A 55 -1.79 -9.01 2.90
N SER A 56 -2.13 -9.13 4.19
CA SER A 56 -3.50 -9.10 4.70
C SER A 56 -4.19 -7.75 4.43
N ARG A 57 -3.45 -6.80 3.87
CA ARG A 57 -3.91 -5.49 3.45
C ARG A 57 -5.07 -5.60 2.47
N LYS A 58 -6.19 -4.98 2.83
CA LYS A 58 -7.42 -4.91 2.04
C LYS A 58 -7.50 -3.65 1.15
N LEU A 59 -6.73 -2.61 1.48
CA LEU A 59 -6.72 -1.31 0.79
C LEU A 59 -5.34 -0.95 0.24
N ILE A 60 -5.28 -0.39 -0.97
CA ILE A 60 -4.10 0.29 -1.49
C ILE A 60 -4.15 1.75 -1.00
N LYS A 61 -3.78 2.00 0.25
CA LYS A 61 -3.67 3.37 0.76
C LYS A 61 -2.24 3.84 0.56
N LYS A 62 -2.07 4.92 -0.20
CA LYS A 62 -0.80 5.64 -0.31
C LYS A 62 -0.78 6.76 0.73
N ALA A 63 0.35 6.97 1.40
CA ALA A 63 0.54 8.14 2.23
C ALA A 63 0.42 9.40 1.36
N SER A 64 -0.25 10.44 1.87
CA SER A 64 -0.39 11.73 1.16
C SER A 64 0.97 12.35 0.84
N ASN A 65 1.95 12.19 1.74
CA ASN A 65 3.33 12.62 1.55
C ASN A 65 4.28 11.42 1.57
N SER A 66 4.32 10.65 0.47
CA SER A 66 5.15 9.43 0.40
C SER A 66 6.65 9.69 0.57
N ALA A 67 7.14 10.88 0.20
CA ALA A 67 8.54 11.27 0.41
C ALA A 67 8.87 11.48 1.90
N LEU A 68 7.97 12.17 2.63
CA LEU A 68 8.10 12.35 4.08
C LEU A 68 8.03 10.99 4.80
N ASP A 69 7.07 10.14 4.42
CA ASP A 69 6.89 8.80 4.98
C ASP A 69 8.16 7.95 4.80
N LEU A 70 8.74 7.96 3.59
CA LEU A 70 9.99 7.26 3.31
C LEU A 70 11.18 7.81 4.11
N ALA A 71 11.32 9.14 4.21
CA ALA A 71 12.40 9.77 4.96
C ALA A 71 12.33 9.41 6.45
N ILE A 72 11.14 9.41 7.04
CA ILE A 72 10.91 9.04 8.43
C ILE A 72 11.12 7.53 8.64
N TYR A 73 10.71 6.68 7.69
CA TYR A 73 10.98 5.25 7.72
C TYR A 73 12.47 4.93 7.66
N MET A 74 13.22 5.55 6.75
CA MET A 74 14.67 5.34 6.65
C MET A 74 15.40 5.82 7.91
N TRP A 75 15.02 6.98 8.44
CA TRP A 75 15.58 7.50 9.69
C TRP A 75 15.30 6.57 10.88
N SER A 76 14.08 6.01 10.96
CA SER A 76 13.72 5.11 12.06
C SER A 76 14.49 3.79 11.99
N LEU A 77 14.66 3.21 10.79
CA LEU A 77 15.50 2.03 10.59
C LEU A 77 16.95 2.27 11.04
N TYR A 78 17.54 3.39 10.62
CA TYR A 78 18.90 3.76 10.99
C TYR A 78 19.05 3.95 12.52
N THR A 79 18.07 4.58 13.17
CA THR A 79 18.12 4.86 14.61
C THR A 79 17.87 3.61 15.45
N CYS A 80 16.97 2.72 15.03
CA CYS A 80 16.76 1.43 15.67
C CYS A 80 18.01 0.53 15.57
N ALA A 81 18.79 0.64 14.49
CA ALA A 81 20.05 -0.07 14.33
C ALA A 81 21.16 0.44 15.30
N LEU A 82 20.96 1.60 15.93
CA LEU A 82 21.84 2.16 16.97
C LEU A 82 21.35 1.84 18.39
N ASP A 83 20.57 0.76 18.55
CA ASP A 83 19.99 0.27 19.81
C ASP A 83 19.11 1.28 20.58
N GLN A 84 18.60 2.32 19.90
CA GLN A 84 17.61 3.22 20.47
C GLN A 84 16.21 2.89 19.93
N PRO A 85 15.36 2.18 20.69
CA PRO A 85 13.98 1.95 20.28
C PRO A 85 13.22 3.28 20.23
N ILE A 86 12.79 3.66 19.03
CA ILE A 86 11.99 4.88 18.83
C ILE A 86 10.55 4.60 19.24
N SER A 87 10.04 5.38 20.19
CA SER A 87 8.63 5.38 20.53
C SER A 87 7.81 6.14 19.47
N GLY A 88 6.53 5.80 19.34
CA GLY A 88 5.60 6.48 18.43
C GLY A 88 5.60 8.01 18.56
N PRO A 89 5.58 8.60 19.79
CA PRO A 89 5.64 10.04 19.97
C PRO A 89 6.91 10.70 19.40
N ILE A 90 8.08 10.06 19.56
CA ILE A 90 9.35 10.57 19.00
C ILE A 90 9.29 10.56 17.47
N LEU A 91 8.70 9.51 16.88
CA LEU A 91 8.52 9.42 15.44
C LEU A 91 7.60 10.54 14.91
N GLN A 92 6.53 10.87 15.64
CA GLN A 92 5.61 11.96 15.30
C GLN A 92 6.29 13.33 15.37
N GLU A 93 7.07 13.59 16.43
CA GLU A 93 7.81 14.84 16.58
C GLU A 93 8.80 15.05 15.42
N LYS A 94 9.49 13.98 15.00
CA LYS A 94 10.38 14.03 13.83
C LYS A 94 9.63 14.26 12.53
N ALA A 95 8.48 13.60 12.32
CA ALA A 95 7.65 13.82 11.15
C ALA A 95 7.19 15.28 11.04
N LEU A 96 6.78 15.89 12.17
CA LEU A 96 6.42 17.31 12.22
C LEU A 96 7.62 18.19 11.88
N ALA A 97 8.77 17.99 12.51
CA ALA A 97 9.96 18.78 12.23
C ALA A 97 10.41 18.72 10.75
N VAL A 98 10.35 17.54 10.13
CA VAL A 98 10.69 17.37 8.71
C VAL A 98 9.63 18.01 7.81
N SER A 99 8.35 17.90 8.14
CA SER A 99 7.27 18.54 7.37
C SER A 99 7.38 20.07 7.36
N ILE A 100 7.71 20.69 8.50
CA ILE A 100 7.94 22.13 8.60
C ILE A 100 9.13 22.55 7.74
N LYS A 101 10.26 21.82 7.83
CA LYS A 101 11.44 22.10 6.99
C LYS A 101 11.12 22.02 5.50
N LEU A 102 10.37 21.00 5.07
CA LEU A 102 9.95 20.84 3.68
C LEU A 102 9.01 21.96 3.20
N ALA A 103 8.16 22.48 4.09
CA ALA A 103 7.26 23.58 3.79
C ALA A 103 7.93 24.96 3.81
N SER A 104 9.04 25.11 4.56
CA SER A 104 9.82 26.36 4.59
C SER A 104 10.91 26.42 3.52
N SER A 105 11.28 25.29 2.92
CA SER A 105 12.11 25.24 1.73
C SER A 105 11.22 25.25 0.48
N ASP A 106 10.75 26.44 0.11
CA ASP A 106 10.34 26.73 -1.26
C ASP A 106 11.55 26.47 -2.17
N TRP A 107 11.58 25.31 -2.82
CA TRP A 107 12.42 25.12 -3.99
C TRP A 107 11.66 25.76 -5.17
N LEU A 108 12.16 26.92 -5.61
CA LEU A 108 11.85 27.52 -6.92
C LEU A 108 12.16 26.53 -8.06
#